data_AF-A0A662RGK9-F1
#
_entry.id   AF-A0A662RGK9-F1
#
_cell.length_a   1.000
_cell.length_b   1.000
_cell.length_c   1.000
_cell.angle_alpha   90.00
_cell.angle_beta   90.00
_cell.angle_gamma   90.00
#
_symmetry.space_group_name_H-M   'P 1'
#
loop_
_entity.id
_entity.type
_entity.pdbx_description
1 polymer ?
#
loop_
_entity_poly.entity_id
_entity_poly.type
_entity_poly.pdbx_seq_one_letter_code
_entity_poly.pdbx_strand_id
1 'polypeptide(L)'
;IDWNVTARFNAPFVKEFIEERDLTLFIVFDVSSSNEFGFKRSKKEIGYDIAASLMFAALRNNDRVGLCLFTSEVELFIPPGKGKKHTLKLLRELIYYEPKNKNTDIRTALSYLNKIIKKRSIVFIISDFLSPDFERPLKQLKNKHDVILVEIADMREAHIPDIGYAFLEDQETGEQMLVDTSDLGFRERYTALVKAKRDAFLARMKRIGVDIIQVNTSEPFYKPLQRFFKMRERRVRG
;
A
#
# COMPACT_ATOMS: atom_id res chain seq x y z
N ILE A 1 4.94 18.19 -37.62
CA ILE A 1 4.52 17.64 -38.93
C ILE A 1 5.65 16.75 -39.40
N ASP A 2 5.38 15.45 -39.53
CA ASP A 2 6.36 14.49 -40.05
C ASP A 2 6.27 14.50 -41.57
N TRP A 3 7.10 15.34 -42.19
CA TRP A 3 7.08 15.58 -43.64
C TRP A 3 7.42 14.32 -44.47
N ASN A 4 8.07 13.31 -43.87
CA ASN A 4 8.41 12.05 -44.56
C ASN A 4 7.22 11.09 -44.71
N VAL A 5 6.24 11.11 -43.80
CA VAL A 5 5.06 10.23 -43.86
C VAL A 5 3.93 10.89 -44.66
N THR A 6 3.86 12.23 -44.62
CA THR A 6 2.83 13.02 -45.30
C THR A 6 2.95 12.97 -46.84
N ALA A 7 4.16 12.70 -47.37
CA ALA A 7 4.38 12.58 -48.81
C ALA A 7 3.90 11.25 -49.42
N ARG A 8 3.60 10.23 -48.61
CA ARG A 8 3.19 8.89 -49.09
C ARG A 8 1.69 8.62 -49.04
N PHE A 9 0.97 9.34 -48.20
CA PHE A 9 -0.48 9.23 -48.07
C PHE A 9 -1.03 10.65 -48.04
N ASN A 10 -1.84 11.00 -49.04
CA ASN A 10 -2.34 12.35 -49.32
C ASN A 10 -3.36 12.84 -48.26
N ALA A 11 -3.01 12.73 -46.98
CA ALA A 11 -3.80 13.12 -45.83
C ALA A 11 -2.86 13.57 -44.68
N PRO A 12 -3.14 14.70 -44.01
CA PRO A 12 -2.32 15.18 -42.90
C PRO A 12 -2.39 14.21 -41.71
N PHE A 13 -1.28 13.54 -41.42
CA PHE A 13 -1.11 12.81 -40.16
C PHE A 13 -0.68 13.78 -39.06
N VAL A 14 -1.62 14.14 -38.18
CA VAL A 14 -1.28 14.73 -36.88
C VAL A 14 -0.77 13.60 -36.00
N LYS A 15 0.55 13.54 -35.82
CA LYS A 15 1.16 12.72 -34.77
C LYS A 15 0.75 13.39 -33.46
N GLU A 16 -0.33 12.92 -32.83
CA GLU A 16 -0.59 13.24 -31.43
C GLU A 16 0.61 12.74 -30.64
N PHE A 17 1.53 13.65 -30.32
CA PHE A 17 2.54 13.43 -29.30
C PHE A 17 1.76 13.30 -27.97
N ILE A 18 1.33 12.09 -27.66
CA ILE A 18 1.13 11.71 -26.27
C ILE A 18 2.53 11.82 -25.67
N GLU A 19 2.78 12.90 -24.94
CA GLU A 19 3.98 13.02 -24.12
C GLU A 19 4.03 11.77 -23.24
N GLU A 20 4.89 10.80 -23.56
CA GLU A 20 5.22 9.68 -22.69
C GLU A 20 5.86 10.29 -21.44
N ARG A 21 5.03 10.68 -20.49
CA ARG A 21 5.51 11.17 -19.20
C ARG A 21 6.03 9.97 -18.46
N ASP A 22 7.35 9.94 -18.26
CA ASP A 22 8.02 9.11 -17.27
C ASP A 22 7.29 9.23 -15.92
N LEU A 23 6.48 8.23 -15.56
CA LEU A 23 5.83 8.22 -14.27
C LEU A 23 6.87 7.90 -13.20
N THR A 24 6.64 8.43 -12.00
CA THR A 24 7.43 8.09 -10.82
C THR A 24 6.52 7.38 -9.83
N LEU A 25 6.84 6.13 -9.55
CA LEU A 25 6.19 5.27 -8.58
C LEU A 25 7.00 5.28 -7.28
N PHE A 26 6.34 5.45 -6.15
CA PHE A 26 6.91 5.16 -4.84
C PHE A 26 6.17 3.99 -4.21
N ILE A 27 6.94 3.01 -3.78
CA ILE A 27 6.48 1.98 -2.85
C ILE A 27 6.84 2.44 -1.45
N VAL A 28 5.84 2.60 -0.59
CA VAL A 28 5.99 2.95 0.82
C VAL A 28 5.48 1.76 1.60
N PHE A 29 6.37 1.07 2.30
CA PHE A 29 6.09 -0.24 2.89
C PHE A 29 6.30 -0.22 4.39
N ASP A 30 5.28 -0.64 5.11
CA ASP A 30 5.32 -0.82 6.56
C ASP A 30 6.03 -2.13 6.91
N VAL A 31 7.17 -2.04 7.58
CA VAL A 31 7.99 -3.19 7.98
C VAL A 31 7.88 -3.49 9.48
N SER A 32 6.86 -2.94 10.15
CA SER A 32 6.58 -3.21 11.57
C SER A 32 6.21 -4.67 11.87
N SER A 33 6.23 -5.03 13.17
CA SER A 33 5.88 -6.39 13.63
C SER A 33 4.43 -6.76 13.36
N SER A 34 3.50 -5.80 13.32
CA SER A 34 2.08 -6.08 13.06
C SER A 34 1.87 -6.77 11.70
N ASN A 35 2.77 -6.52 10.74
CA ASN A 35 2.74 -7.11 9.40
C ASN A 35 3.25 -8.57 9.36
N GLU A 36 3.83 -9.10 10.45
CA GLU A 36 4.25 -10.50 10.53
C GLU A 36 3.08 -11.46 10.76
N PHE A 37 1.93 -10.95 11.20
CA PHE A 37 0.73 -11.77 11.40
C PHE A 37 0.24 -12.42 10.10
N GLY A 38 -0.19 -13.68 10.20
CA GLY A 38 -0.85 -14.45 9.14
C GLY A 38 -0.77 -15.95 9.40
N PHE A 39 -1.65 -16.73 8.77
CA PHE A 39 -1.69 -18.18 8.99
C PHE A 39 -0.83 -18.98 8.00
N LYS A 40 -1.18 -18.92 6.71
CA LYS A 40 -0.41 -19.61 5.65
C LYS A 40 0.73 -18.74 5.11
N ARG A 41 0.47 -17.44 5.08
CA ARG A 41 1.38 -16.39 4.63
C ARG A 41 1.16 -15.17 5.49
N SER A 42 2.21 -14.45 5.82
CA SER A 42 2.11 -13.21 6.60
C SER A 42 1.58 -12.06 5.72
N LYS A 43 1.02 -11.02 6.36
CA LYS A 43 0.64 -9.78 5.66
C LYS A 43 1.86 -9.19 4.92
N LYS A 44 3.05 -9.25 5.52
CA LYS A 44 4.33 -8.83 4.95
C LYS A 44 4.67 -9.55 3.66
N GLU A 45 4.55 -10.88 3.60
CA GLU A 45 4.81 -11.66 2.40
C GLU A 45 3.87 -11.29 1.24
N ILE A 46 2.58 -11.10 1.53
CA ILE A 46 1.62 -10.65 0.52
C ILE A 46 1.94 -9.22 0.07
N GLY A 47 2.35 -8.36 1.00
CA GLY A 47 2.83 -7.03 0.70
C GLY A 47 4.03 -7.05 -0.24
N TYR A 48 4.98 -7.96 -0.04
CA TYR A 48 6.13 -8.14 -0.93
C TYR A 48 5.70 -8.51 -2.34
N ASP A 49 4.76 -9.44 -2.49
CA ASP A 49 4.24 -9.82 -3.81
C ASP A 49 3.56 -8.64 -4.52
N ILE A 50 2.78 -7.84 -3.78
CA ILE A 50 2.11 -6.65 -4.31
C ILE A 50 3.14 -5.60 -4.75
N ALA A 51 4.08 -5.26 -3.87
CA ALA A 51 5.15 -4.32 -4.15
C ALA A 51 5.96 -4.77 -5.36
N ALA A 52 6.40 -6.03 -5.40
CA ALA A 52 7.13 -6.61 -6.52
C ALA A 52 6.34 -6.49 -7.83
N SER A 53 5.05 -6.84 -7.81
CA SER A 53 4.18 -6.74 -8.98
C SER A 53 4.08 -5.31 -9.51
N LEU A 54 3.95 -4.32 -8.62
CA LEU A 54 3.92 -2.90 -8.97
C LEU A 54 5.27 -2.41 -9.52
N MET A 55 6.38 -2.79 -8.87
CA MET A 55 7.73 -2.44 -9.32
C MET A 55 8.04 -3.03 -10.71
N PHE A 56 7.65 -4.29 -10.97
CA PHE A 56 7.83 -4.92 -12.28
C PHE A 56 6.92 -4.31 -13.36
N ALA A 57 5.69 -3.90 -13.01
CA ALA A 57 4.82 -3.17 -13.93
C ALA A 57 5.45 -1.83 -14.35
N ALA A 58 5.97 -1.08 -13.39
CA ALA A 58 6.72 0.16 -13.65
C ALA A 58 7.97 -0.10 -14.50
N LEU A 59 8.73 -1.16 -14.22
CA LEU A 59 9.89 -1.55 -15.02
C LEU A 59 9.51 -1.83 -16.48
N ARG A 60 8.40 -2.54 -16.72
CA ARG A 60 7.92 -2.86 -18.08
C ARG A 60 7.55 -1.60 -18.87
N ASN A 61 7.04 -0.58 -18.18
CA ASN A 61 6.71 0.71 -18.76
C ASN A 61 7.90 1.70 -18.78
N ASN A 62 9.09 1.26 -18.36
CA ASN A 62 10.28 2.11 -18.22
C ASN A 62 10.09 3.32 -17.28
N ASP A 63 9.20 3.19 -16.30
CA ASP A 63 8.93 4.20 -15.27
C ASP A 63 10.02 4.22 -14.18
N ARG A 64 10.09 5.31 -13.42
CA ARG A 64 10.97 5.40 -12.24
C ARG A 64 10.31 4.80 -11.02
N VAL A 65 11.08 4.08 -10.20
CA VAL A 65 10.59 3.51 -8.94
C VAL A 65 11.49 3.91 -7.78
N GLY A 66 10.89 4.42 -6.72
CA GLY A 66 11.52 4.66 -5.40
C GLY A 66 10.92 3.76 -4.32
N LEU A 67 11.64 3.61 -3.21
CA LEU A 67 11.25 2.78 -2.07
C LEU A 67 11.39 3.57 -0.77
N CYS A 68 10.41 3.45 0.11
CA CYS A 68 10.47 3.92 1.48
C CYS A 68 10.02 2.77 2.39
N LEU A 69 10.87 2.34 3.31
CA LEU A 69 10.52 1.40 4.38
C LEU A 69 10.34 2.20 5.67
N PHE A 70 9.32 1.88 6.46
CA PHE A 70 9.05 2.59 7.70
C PHE A 70 8.47 1.68 8.79
N THR A 71 8.63 2.14 10.03
CA THR A 71 8.10 1.58 11.28
C THR A 71 7.48 2.75 12.07
N SER A 72 7.95 3.04 13.28
CA SER A 72 7.69 4.28 13.99
C SER A 72 8.49 5.45 13.40
N GLU A 73 9.51 5.15 12.60
CA GLU A 73 10.32 6.11 11.86
C GLU A 73 10.59 5.66 10.42
N VAL A 74 11.26 6.52 9.64
CA VAL A 74 11.72 6.14 8.30
C VAL A 74 13.01 5.33 8.43
N GLU A 75 12.92 4.05 8.13
CA GLU A 75 14.00 3.07 8.24
C GLU A 75 14.95 3.13 7.03
N LEU A 76 14.38 3.26 5.83
CA LEU A 76 15.13 3.31 4.58
C LEU A 76 14.40 4.15 3.53
N PHE A 77 15.12 5.02 2.84
CA PHE A 77 14.62 5.74 1.66
C PHE A 77 15.58 5.58 0.49
N ILE A 78 15.08 5.08 -0.63
CA ILE A 78 15.82 4.98 -1.88
C ILE A 78 15.14 5.85 -2.94
N PRO A 79 15.84 6.86 -3.49
CA PRO A 79 15.25 7.76 -4.46
C PRO A 79 14.86 7.03 -5.76
N PRO A 80 13.94 7.61 -6.54
CA PRO A 80 13.39 6.97 -7.71
C PRO A 80 14.44 6.86 -8.82
N GLY A 81 14.60 5.64 -9.35
CA GLY A 81 15.54 5.30 -10.41
C GLY A 81 14.89 4.40 -11.46
N LYS A 82 15.59 4.18 -12.58
CA LYS A 82 15.09 3.39 -13.72
C LYS A 82 15.86 2.08 -13.91
N GLY A 83 15.21 1.18 -14.63
CA GLY A 83 15.85 0.00 -15.21
C GLY A 83 15.92 -1.19 -14.26
N LYS A 84 16.29 -2.34 -14.84
CA LYS A 84 16.25 -3.64 -14.17
C LYS A 84 17.16 -3.69 -12.94
N LYS A 85 18.38 -3.17 -13.05
CA LYS A 85 19.36 -3.16 -11.94
C LYS A 85 18.84 -2.41 -10.72
N HIS A 86 18.23 -1.24 -10.94
CA HIS A 86 17.65 -0.44 -9.86
C HIS A 86 16.45 -1.16 -9.23
N THR A 87 15.55 -1.69 -10.05
CA THR A 87 14.36 -2.41 -9.59
C THR A 87 14.71 -3.64 -8.75
N LEU A 88 15.67 -4.45 -9.20
CA LEU A 88 16.15 -5.61 -8.44
C LEU A 88 16.85 -5.22 -7.14
N LYS A 89 17.55 -4.07 -7.10
CA LYS A 89 18.07 -3.52 -5.85
C LYS A 89 16.93 -3.22 -4.88
N LEU A 90 15.88 -2.51 -5.31
CA LEU A 90 14.73 -2.20 -4.44
C LEU A 90 14.07 -3.46 -3.89
N LEU A 91 13.89 -4.49 -4.73
CA LEU A 91 13.32 -5.77 -4.29
C LEU A 91 14.16 -6.45 -3.23
N ARG A 92 15.49 -6.46 -3.40
CA ARG A 92 16.40 -7.01 -2.40
C ARG A 92 16.29 -6.27 -1.08
N GLU A 93 16.30 -4.93 -1.11
CA GLU A 93 16.14 -4.14 0.10
C GLU A 93 14.78 -4.39 0.74
N LEU A 94 13.69 -4.41 -0.03
CA LEU A 94 12.36 -4.70 0.50
C LEU A 94 12.28 -6.04 1.25
N ILE A 95 12.86 -7.11 0.68
CA ILE A 95 12.75 -8.48 1.20
C ILE A 95 13.70 -8.74 2.36
N TYR A 96 14.93 -8.25 2.30
CA TYR A 96 15.99 -8.59 3.25
C TYR A 96 16.27 -7.51 4.30
N TYR A 97 15.54 -6.40 4.29
CA TYR A 97 15.73 -5.36 5.30
C TYR A 97 15.24 -5.83 6.68
N GLU A 98 16.12 -5.68 7.67
CA GLU A 98 15.81 -5.93 9.07
C GLU A 98 15.43 -4.61 9.75
N PRO A 99 14.17 -4.44 10.20
CA PRO A 99 13.72 -3.21 10.84
C PRO A 99 14.38 -2.99 12.19
N LYS A 100 14.74 -1.75 12.51
CA LYS A 100 15.34 -1.39 13.81
C LYS A 100 14.29 -1.23 14.90
N ASN A 101 13.07 -0.85 14.52
CA ASN A 101 11.94 -0.71 15.43
C ASN A 101 10.83 -1.70 15.08
N LYS A 102 9.95 -1.97 16.05
CA LYS A 102 8.81 -2.88 15.88
C LYS A 102 7.47 -2.17 15.68
N ASN A 103 7.34 -0.96 16.23
CA ASN A 103 6.06 -0.23 16.26
C ASN A 103 5.79 0.48 14.93
N THR A 104 4.54 0.88 14.70
CA THR A 104 4.13 1.62 13.48
C THR A 104 3.73 3.06 13.79
N ASP A 105 4.29 4.03 13.07
CA ASP A 105 3.78 5.40 12.99
C ASP A 105 3.76 5.90 11.55
N ILE A 106 2.62 5.74 10.89
CA ILE A 106 2.43 6.17 9.50
C ILE A 106 2.62 7.69 9.34
N ARG A 107 2.41 8.47 10.42
CA ARG A 107 2.53 9.93 10.38
C ARG A 107 3.95 10.36 10.10
N THR A 108 4.95 9.66 10.65
CA THR A 108 6.37 10.01 10.47
C THR A 108 6.79 9.77 9.03
N ALA A 109 6.42 8.62 8.47
CA ALA A 109 6.63 8.30 7.05
C ALA A 109 5.96 9.34 6.13
N LEU A 110 4.67 9.62 6.31
CA LEU A 110 3.95 10.61 5.49
C LEU A 110 4.54 12.02 5.60
N SER A 111 4.96 12.42 6.80
CA SER A 111 5.57 13.73 7.04
C SER A 111 6.95 13.86 6.36
N TYR A 112 7.74 12.80 6.40
CA TYR A 112 9.00 12.70 5.67
C TYR A 112 8.77 12.76 4.16
N LEU A 113 7.83 11.98 3.64
CA LEU A 113 7.51 11.92 2.21
C LEU A 113 7.03 13.26 1.66
N ASN A 114 6.19 13.98 2.41
CA ASN A 114 5.74 15.33 2.07
C ASN A 114 6.89 16.34 1.90
N LYS A 115 8.03 16.10 2.58
CA LYS A 115 9.24 16.92 2.48
C LYS A 115 10.14 16.46 1.33
N ILE A 116 10.32 15.16 1.14
CA ILE A 116 11.32 14.64 0.19
C ILE A 116 10.79 14.51 -1.25
N ILE A 117 9.53 14.12 -1.43
CA ILE A 117 8.94 13.94 -2.76
C ILE A 117 8.47 15.31 -3.27
N LYS A 118 9.24 15.89 -4.21
CA LYS A 118 8.94 17.21 -4.78
C LYS A 118 8.11 17.16 -6.07
N LYS A 119 8.24 16.09 -6.84
CA LYS A 119 7.54 15.92 -8.13
C LYS A 119 6.27 15.10 -7.92
N ARG A 120 5.24 15.38 -8.73
CA ARG A 120 4.01 14.59 -8.75
C ARG A 120 4.35 13.14 -9.09
N SER A 121 3.87 12.23 -8.27
CA SER A 121 4.22 10.80 -8.29
C SER A 121 2.98 9.98 -7.95
N ILE A 122 3.00 8.69 -8.26
CA ILE A 122 2.05 7.72 -7.74
C ILE A 122 2.68 7.09 -6.49
N VAL A 123 1.98 7.11 -5.36
CA VAL A 123 2.50 6.63 -4.08
C VAL A 123 1.59 5.51 -3.59
N PHE A 124 2.09 4.28 -3.58
CA PHE A 124 1.43 3.14 -2.96
C PHE A 124 1.94 2.99 -1.54
N ILE A 125 1.03 3.08 -0.57
CA ILE A 125 1.33 2.84 0.85
C ILE A 125 0.77 1.47 1.21
N ILE A 126 1.63 0.55 1.62
CA ILE A 126 1.29 -0.85 1.93
C ILE A 126 1.48 -1.06 3.42
N SER A 127 0.39 -1.34 4.12
CA SER A 127 0.31 -1.49 5.59
C SER A 127 -1.02 -2.14 5.97
N ASP A 128 -1.16 -2.57 7.22
CA ASP A 128 -2.45 -2.88 7.84
C ASP A 128 -3.18 -1.63 8.39
N PHE A 129 -2.51 -0.47 8.34
CA PHE A 129 -3.01 0.84 8.78
C PHE A 129 -3.42 0.92 10.27
N LEU A 130 -2.89 0.02 11.10
CA LEU A 130 -2.99 0.10 12.55
C LEU A 130 -1.93 1.10 13.03
N SER A 131 -2.35 2.36 13.21
CA SER A 131 -1.43 3.45 13.58
C SER A 131 -2.19 4.63 14.19
N PRO A 132 -1.54 5.50 14.99
CA PRO A 132 -2.11 6.76 15.44
C PRO A 132 -2.59 7.65 14.28
N ASP A 133 -3.49 8.61 14.55
CA ASP A 133 -4.14 9.42 13.51
C ASP A 133 -3.16 10.11 12.53
N PHE A 134 -3.25 9.72 11.27
CA PHE A 134 -2.40 10.20 10.17
C PHE A 134 -3.15 10.97 9.07
N GLU A 135 -4.40 11.37 9.31
CA GLU A 135 -5.24 12.01 8.28
C GLU A 135 -4.64 13.31 7.74
N ARG A 136 -4.10 14.16 8.62
CA ARG A 136 -3.54 15.46 8.22
C ARG A 136 -2.35 15.33 7.26
N PRO A 137 -1.27 14.60 7.59
CA PRO A 137 -0.14 14.44 6.67
C PRO A 137 -0.53 13.62 5.42
N LEU A 138 -1.50 12.70 5.51
CA LEU A 138 -2.02 11.98 4.35
C LEU A 138 -2.71 12.92 3.35
N LYS A 139 -3.58 13.81 3.85
CA LYS A 139 -4.26 14.81 3.02
C LYS A 139 -3.26 15.73 2.32
N GLN A 140 -2.19 16.13 3.00
CA GLN A 140 -1.11 16.92 2.40
C GLN A 140 -0.40 16.17 1.27
N LEU A 141 -0.12 14.89 1.47
CA LEU A 141 0.55 14.06 0.46
C LEU A 141 -0.38 13.85 -0.75
N LYS A 142 -1.64 13.51 -0.51
CA LYS A 142 -2.67 13.31 -1.54
C LYS A 142 -2.93 14.56 -2.39
N ASN A 143 -2.77 15.76 -1.84
CA ASN A 143 -2.93 16.99 -2.61
C ASN A 143 -1.79 17.20 -3.64
N LYS A 144 -0.64 16.55 -3.45
CA LYS A 144 0.54 16.69 -4.32
C LYS A 144 0.78 15.47 -5.21
N HIS A 145 0.35 14.29 -4.77
CA HIS A 145 0.63 13.01 -5.38
C HIS A 145 -0.65 12.19 -5.55
N ASP A 146 -0.64 11.25 -6.48
CA ASP A 146 -1.69 10.25 -6.57
C ASP A 146 -1.42 9.15 -5.53
N VAL A 147 -2.09 9.22 -4.39
CA VAL A 147 -1.87 8.31 -3.26
C VAL A 147 -2.90 7.19 -3.29
N ILE A 148 -2.42 5.95 -3.15
CA ILE A 148 -3.22 4.73 -3.12
C ILE A 148 -2.81 3.95 -1.88
N LEU A 149 -3.78 3.63 -1.02
CA LEU A 149 -3.55 2.77 0.13
C LEU A 149 -3.78 1.32 -0.26
N VAL A 150 -2.88 0.43 0.15
CA VAL A 150 -3.02 -1.01 0.00
C VAL A 150 -3.13 -1.58 1.41
N GLU A 151 -4.37 -1.77 1.84
CA GLU A 151 -4.68 -2.32 3.16
C GLU A 151 -4.59 -3.86 3.07
N ILE A 152 -3.67 -4.45 3.82
CA ILE A 152 -3.56 -5.90 3.95
C ILE A 152 -4.14 -6.31 5.29
N ALA A 153 -5.15 -7.17 5.28
CA ALA A 153 -5.82 -7.66 6.49
C ALA A 153 -6.01 -9.18 6.44
N ASP A 154 -6.03 -9.82 7.60
CA ASP A 154 -6.36 -11.25 7.71
C ASP A 154 -7.80 -11.41 8.26
N MET A 155 -8.60 -12.33 7.70
CA MET A 155 -9.96 -12.57 8.21
C MET A 155 -9.98 -12.96 9.70
N ARG A 156 -8.90 -13.58 10.18
CA ARG A 156 -8.77 -14.07 11.55
C ARG A 156 -8.51 -12.96 12.56
N GLU A 157 -8.07 -11.77 12.11
CA GLU A 157 -7.98 -10.59 12.98
C GLU A 157 -9.38 -10.12 13.41
N ALA A 158 -10.42 -10.40 12.61
CA ALA A 158 -11.80 -10.03 12.88
C ALA A 158 -12.62 -11.13 13.60
N HIS A 159 -12.16 -12.38 13.56
CA HIS A 159 -12.88 -13.53 14.09
C HIS A 159 -11.99 -14.38 15.02
N ILE A 160 -12.26 -14.29 16.32
CA ILE A 160 -11.60 -15.12 17.33
C ILE A 160 -12.28 -16.50 17.34
N PRO A 161 -11.53 -17.60 17.13
CA PRO A 161 -12.09 -18.95 17.21
C PRO A 161 -12.39 -19.34 18.66
N ASP A 162 -13.28 -20.33 18.83
CA ASP A 162 -13.54 -20.94 20.13
C ASP A 162 -12.38 -21.87 20.51
N ILE A 163 -11.47 -21.40 21.35
CA ILE A 163 -10.33 -22.17 21.84
C ILE A 163 -10.26 -22.19 23.37
N GLY A 164 -11.37 -21.85 24.04
CA GLY A 164 -11.42 -21.68 25.49
C GLY A 164 -10.69 -20.42 25.95
N TYR A 165 -9.92 -20.51 27.03
CA TYR A 165 -9.12 -19.38 27.50
C TYR A 165 -7.88 -19.18 26.62
N ALA A 166 -7.71 -17.96 26.12
CA ALA A 166 -6.56 -17.57 25.30
C ALA A 166 -6.00 -16.23 25.77
N PHE A 167 -4.69 -16.05 25.62
CA PHE A 167 -4.08 -14.74 25.75
C PHE A 167 -4.20 -14.00 24.42
N LEU A 168 -4.80 -12.81 24.45
CA LEU A 168 -4.68 -11.83 23.38
C LEU A 168 -3.49 -10.94 23.69
N GLU A 169 -2.54 -10.88 22.76
CA GLU A 169 -1.35 -10.03 22.87
C GLU A 169 -1.51 -8.81 21.95
N ASP A 170 -1.36 -7.63 22.53
CA ASP A 170 -1.24 -6.39 21.76
C ASP A 170 0.15 -6.35 21.10
N GLN A 171 0.18 -6.32 19.76
CA GLN A 171 1.43 -6.41 18.99
C GLN A 171 2.31 -5.15 19.09
N GLU A 172 1.79 -4.02 19.57
CA GLU A 172 2.54 -2.77 19.73
C GLU A 172 3.17 -2.64 21.12
N THR A 173 2.49 -3.16 22.15
CA THR A 173 2.91 -3.02 23.56
C THR A 173 3.43 -4.31 24.18
N GLY A 174 3.08 -5.47 23.61
CA GLY A 174 3.33 -6.79 24.20
C GLY A 174 2.44 -7.11 25.39
N GLU A 175 1.43 -6.28 25.69
CA GLU A 175 0.50 -6.54 26.79
C GLU A 175 -0.39 -7.74 26.47
N GLN A 176 -0.51 -8.67 27.42
CA GLN A 176 -1.30 -9.88 27.27
C GLN A 176 -2.55 -9.82 28.15
N MET A 177 -3.72 -10.01 27.54
CA MET A 177 -5.00 -10.10 28.24
C MET A 177 -5.54 -11.54 28.13
N LEU A 178 -5.78 -12.19 29.27
CA LEU A 178 -6.50 -13.47 29.29
C LEU A 178 -7.97 -13.22 28.97
N VAL A 179 -8.47 -13.86 27.91
CA VAL A 179 -9.86 -13.78 27.49
C VAL A 179 -10.48 -15.17 27.41
N ASP A 180 -11.77 -15.25 27.71
CA ASP A 180 -12.57 -16.43 27.44
C ASP A 180 -13.13 -16.35 26.02
N THR A 181 -12.53 -17.09 25.09
CA THR A 181 -12.98 -17.15 23.70
C THR A 181 -14.17 -18.07 23.49
N SER A 182 -14.54 -18.87 24.49
CA SER A 182 -15.74 -19.71 24.45
C SER A 182 -17.01 -18.88 24.66
N ASP A 183 -16.92 -17.73 25.35
CA ASP A 183 -18.01 -16.77 25.45
C ASP A 183 -18.37 -16.23 24.05
N LEU A 184 -19.52 -16.69 23.53
CA LEU A 184 -20.08 -16.23 22.26
C LEU A 184 -20.34 -14.72 22.28
N GLY A 185 -20.80 -14.17 23.40
CA GLY A 185 -21.06 -12.74 23.54
C GLY A 185 -19.78 -11.92 23.45
N PHE A 186 -18.68 -12.40 24.02
CA PHE A 186 -17.36 -11.78 23.86
C PHE A 186 -16.93 -11.76 22.39
N ARG A 187 -17.01 -12.92 21.70
CA ARG A 187 -16.64 -13.03 20.28
C ARG A 187 -17.46 -12.09 19.39
N GLU A 188 -18.77 -12.01 19.61
CA GLU A 188 -19.65 -11.11 18.85
C GLU A 188 -19.32 -9.63 19.10
N ARG A 189 -19.10 -9.24 20.36
CA ARG A 189 -18.69 -7.86 20.72
C ARG A 189 -17.35 -7.51 20.09
N TYR A 190 -16.39 -8.42 20.11
CA TYR A 190 -15.07 -8.23 19.48
C TYR A 190 -15.18 -8.04 17.96
N THR A 191 -15.88 -8.95 17.27
CA THR A 191 -16.10 -8.84 15.82
C THR A 191 -16.81 -7.55 15.45
N ALA A 192 -17.83 -7.14 16.21
CA ALA A 192 -18.54 -5.88 16.00
C ALA A 192 -17.62 -4.66 16.17
N LEU A 193 -16.74 -4.68 17.19
CA LEU A 193 -15.77 -3.61 17.44
C LEU A 193 -14.75 -3.49 16.29
N VAL A 194 -14.17 -4.60 15.85
CA VAL A 194 -13.22 -4.60 14.72
C VAL A 194 -13.88 -4.09 13.45
N LYS A 195 -15.11 -4.54 13.16
CA LYS A 195 -15.88 -4.07 12.02
C LYS A 195 -16.16 -2.56 12.09
N ALA A 196 -16.60 -2.05 13.25
CA ALA A 196 -16.86 -0.63 13.43
C ALA A 196 -15.61 0.23 13.23
N LYS A 197 -14.45 -0.20 13.75
CA LYS A 197 -13.16 0.48 13.52
C LYS A 197 -12.80 0.52 12.04
N ARG A 198 -12.97 -0.60 11.33
CA ARG A 198 -12.71 -0.72 9.88
C ARG A 198 -13.63 0.19 9.06
N ASP A 199 -14.93 0.14 9.32
CA ASP A 199 -15.92 0.97 8.63
C ASP A 199 -15.65 2.46 8.85
N ALA A 200 -15.28 2.85 10.07
CA ALA A 200 -14.88 4.21 10.39
C ALA A 200 -13.60 4.62 9.64
N PHE A 201 -12.60 3.73 9.54
CA PHE A 201 -11.39 3.99 8.77
C PHE A 201 -11.70 4.23 7.28
N LEU A 202 -12.49 3.35 6.66
CA LEU A 202 -12.88 3.48 5.25
C LEU A 202 -13.67 4.76 4.99
N ALA A 203 -14.59 5.14 5.89
CA ALA A 203 -15.34 6.38 5.78
C ALA A 203 -14.41 7.62 5.82
N ARG A 204 -13.41 7.62 6.72
CA ARG A 204 -12.43 8.71 6.83
C ARG A 204 -11.56 8.82 5.57
N MET A 205 -11.08 7.71 5.04
CA MET A 205 -10.27 7.71 3.81
C MET A 205 -11.07 8.12 2.57
N LYS A 206 -12.33 7.68 2.47
CA LYS A 206 -13.26 8.14 1.43
C LYS A 206 -13.47 9.65 1.48
N ARG A 207 -13.61 10.24 2.68
CA ARG A 207 -13.73 11.69 2.89
C ARG A 207 -12.47 12.46 2.46
N ILE A 208 -11.29 11.90 2.68
CA ILE A 208 -10.02 12.50 2.20
C ILE A 208 -9.92 12.39 0.65
N GLY A 209 -10.62 11.41 0.07
CA GLY A 209 -10.62 11.13 -1.36
C GLY A 209 -9.35 10.39 -1.78
N VAL A 210 -8.88 9.47 -0.93
CA VAL A 210 -7.79 8.54 -1.23
C VAL A 210 -8.41 7.22 -1.66
N ASP A 211 -7.86 6.64 -2.73
CA ASP A 211 -8.25 5.32 -3.20
C ASP A 211 -7.64 4.22 -2.30
N ILE A 212 -8.39 3.16 -2.03
CA ILE A 212 -7.96 2.01 -1.22
C ILE A 212 -8.12 0.72 -2.00
N ILE A 213 -7.08 -0.12 -1.98
CA ILE A 213 -7.09 -1.51 -2.38
C ILE A 213 -7.09 -2.34 -1.10
N GLN A 214 -8.17 -3.10 -0.88
CA GLN A 214 -8.25 -4.00 0.26
C GLN A 214 -7.84 -5.40 -0.20
N VAL A 215 -6.84 -5.96 0.48
CA VAL A 215 -6.30 -7.29 0.20
C VAL A 215 -6.48 -8.16 1.43
N ASN A 216 -7.10 -9.32 1.23
CA ASN A 216 -7.22 -10.31 2.28
C ASN A 216 -6.15 -11.40 2.09
N THR A 217 -5.54 -11.85 3.18
CA THR A 217 -4.52 -12.91 3.15
C THR A 217 -5.03 -14.27 2.67
N SER A 218 -6.35 -14.51 2.73
CA SER A 218 -6.99 -15.75 2.27
C SER A 218 -7.29 -15.78 0.77
N GLU A 219 -7.17 -14.65 0.07
CA GLU A 219 -7.47 -14.54 -1.35
C GLU A 219 -6.22 -14.23 -2.20
N PRO A 220 -6.20 -14.60 -3.49
CA PRO A 220 -5.10 -14.21 -4.36
C PRO A 220 -5.02 -12.69 -4.54
N PHE A 221 -3.88 -12.10 -4.12
CA PHE A 221 -3.67 -10.64 -4.09
C PHE A 221 -3.89 -9.94 -5.45
N TYR A 222 -3.68 -10.64 -6.57
CA TYR A 222 -3.83 -10.04 -7.90
C TYR A 222 -5.28 -9.66 -8.23
N LYS A 223 -6.29 -10.31 -7.62
CA LYS A 223 -7.71 -10.03 -7.87
C LYS A 223 -8.11 -8.60 -7.47
N PRO A 224 -7.88 -8.13 -6.22
CA PRO A 224 -8.21 -6.76 -5.84
C PRO A 224 -7.42 -5.71 -6.63
N LEU A 225 -6.13 -5.96 -6.94
CA LEU A 225 -5.33 -5.09 -7.81
C LEU A 225 -5.95 -4.95 -9.22
N GLN A 226 -6.30 -6.06 -9.86
CA GLN A 226 -6.93 -6.02 -11.19
C GLN A 226 -8.27 -5.27 -11.18
N ARG A 227 -9.10 -5.51 -10.16
CA ARG A 227 -10.38 -4.81 -10.00
C ARG A 227 -10.16 -3.30 -9.86
N PHE A 228 -9.18 -2.91 -9.06
CA PHE A 228 -8.82 -1.53 -8.84
C PHE A 228 -8.36 -0.82 -10.13
N PHE A 229 -7.41 -1.41 -10.85
CA PHE A 229 -6.90 -0.81 -12.09
C PHE A 229 -7.97 -0.72 -13.18
N LYS A 230 -8.84 -1.73 -13.32
CA LYS A 230 -9.99 -1.67 -14.25
C LYS A 230 -10.97 -0.55 -13.89
N MET A 231 -11.22 -0.34 -12.59
CA MET A 231 -12.08 0.77 -12.13
C MET A 231 -11.47 2.12 -12.48
N ARG A 232 -10.16 2.30 -12.25
CA ARG A 232 -9.46 3.55 -12.57
C ARG A 232 -9.41 3.84 -14.06
N GLU A 233 -9.15 2.83 -14.89
CA GLU A 233 -9.15 2.98 -16.34
C GLU A 233 -10.48 3.52 -16.87
N ARG A 234 -11.62 3.06 -16.31
CA ARG A 234 -12.95 3.57 -16.66
C ARG A 234 -13.16 5.03 -16.27
N ARG A 235 -12.62 5.48 -15.13
CA ARG A 235 -12.71 6.88 -14.67
C ARG A 235 -11.88 7.84 -15.51
N VAL A 236 -10.83 7.36 -16.18
CA VAL A 236 -9.96 8.19 -17.04
C VAL A 236 -10.54 8.30 -18.45
N ARG A 237 -11.32 7.30 -18.90
CA ARG A 237 -11.92 7.26 -20.25
C ARG A 237 -13.29 7.93 -20.35
N GLY A 238 -13.98 8.18 -19.24
CA GLY A 238 -15.30 8.85 -19.19
C GLY A 238 -15.17 10.24 -18.62
#